data_AF-A0A2G6PP76-F1
#
_entry.id   AF-A0A2G6PP76-F1
#
_cell.length_a   1.000
_cell.length_b   1.000
_cell.length_c   1.000
_cell.angle_alpha   90.00
_cell.angle_beta   90.00
_cell.angle_gamma   90.00
#
_symmetry.space_group_name_H-M   'P 1'
#
loop_
_entity.id
_entity.type
_entity.pdbx_description
1 polymer ?
#
loop_
_entity_poly.entity_id
_entity_poly.type
_entity_poly.pdbx_seq_one_letter_code
_entity_poly.pdbx_strand_id
1 'polypeptide(L)'
;MKSKERIIFEAFKLFCLKPYNQVTFADIEKATNLSRGAILYHFKTKENIFYRVIEDYILNLNSIKSIEEEKRENLKLFIEAFIDFVKQNKLQMKKWGLKNMNLALLNIESNAYAFYPQMHEKSAVWHNEQLQIWQEVIANAAKNNEIRNDIDLNILADFFNKIYLGLSLLSVPNPQGIKIEELQKDFDNLYSLLKI
;
A
#
# COMPACT_ATOMS: atom_id res chain seq x y z
N MET A 1 3.09 22.50 6.78
CA MET A 1 2.68 21.26 7.49
C MET A 1 2.49 21.59 8.97
N LYS A 2 1.33 21.26 9.55
CA LYS A 2 1.04 21.51 10.97
C LYS A 2 1.90 20.59 11.86
N SER A 3 2.13 20.96 13.13
CA SER A 3 2.99 20.19 14.04
C SER A 3 2.55 18.72 14.19
N LYS A 4 1.25 18.47 14.31
CA LYS A 4 0.70 17.10 14.38
C LYS A 4 1.00 16.29 13.11
N GLU A 5 0.76 16.84 11.93
CA GLU A 5 1.04 16.19 10.64
C GLU A 5 2.53 15.90 10.48
N ARG A 6 3.39 16.84 10.89
CA ARG A 6 4.85 16.67 10.88
C ARG A 6 5.29 15.49 11.75
N ILE A 7 4.72 15.37 12.96
CA ILE A 7 5.03 14.26 13.86
C ILE A 7 4.68 12.92 13.21
N ILE A 8 3.47 12.80 12.64
CA ILE A 8 3.02 11.55 12.00
C ILE A 8 3.91 11.22 10.80
N PHE A 9 4.18 12.18 9.92
CA PHE A 9 4.98 11.96 8.71
C PHE A 9 6.44 11.56 9.03
N GLU A 10 7.09 12.25 9.97
CA GLU A 10 8.46 11.91 10.35
C GLU A 10 8.53 10.57 11.09
N ALA A 11 7.54 10.27 11.95
CA ALA A 11 7.44 8.98 12.60
C ALA A 11 7.19 7.84 11.60
N PHE A 12 6.33 8.05 10.59
CA PHE A 12 6.12 7.11 9.49
C PHE A 12 7.43 6.70 8.83
N LYS A 13 8.26 7.67 8.44
CA LYS A 13 9.58 7.38 7.86
C LYS A 13 10.47 6.58 8.80
N LEU A 14 10.48 6.89 10.10
CA LEU A 14 11.25 6.14 11.09
C LEU A 14 10.77 4.69 11.22
N PHE A 15 9.47 4.45 11.28
CA PHE A 15 8.88 3.11 11.38
C PHE A 15 9.04 2.27 10.10
N CYS A 16 9.16 2.90 8.93
CA CYS A 16 9.53 2.23 7.69
C CYS A 16 11.00 1.76 7.68
N LEU A 17 11.89 2.44 8.42
CA LEU A 17 13.33 2.22 8.39
C LEU A 17 13.86 1.39 9.56
N LYS A 18 13.14 1.32 10.68
CA LYS A 18 13.58 0.67 11.91
C LYS A 18 12.45 -0.18 12.52
N PRO A 19 12.77 -1.30 13.21
CA PRO A 19 11.80 -2.00 14.03
C PRO A 19 11.15 -1.06 15.06
N TYR A 20 9.86 -1.29 15.36
CA TYR A 20 9.07 -0.44 16.25
C TYR A 20 9.76 -0.15 17.60
N ASN A 21 10.35 -1.18 18.21
CA ASN A 21 11.04 -1.07 19.50
C ASN A 21 12.29 -0.19 19.45
N GLN A 22 12.91 -0.01 18.28
CA GLN A 22 14.11 0.81 18.10
C GLN A 22 13.81 2.28 17.78
N VAL A 23 12.55 2.64 17.50
CA VAL A 23 12.14 4.03 17.33
C VAL A 23 11.92 4.64 18.71
N THR A 24 12.67 5.70 19.04
CA THR A 24 12.60 6.40 20.33
C THR A 24 11.98 7.79 20.21
N PHE A 25 11.57 8.40 21.33
CA PHE A 25 11.16 9.81 21.32
C PHE A 25 12.29 10.73 20.86
N ALA A 26 13.55 10.42 21.19
CA ALA A 26 14.70 11.20 20.74
C ALA A 26 14.86 11.18 19.20
N ASP A 27 14.60 10.04 18.56
CA ASP A 27 14.56 9.96 17.09
C ASP A 27 13.47 10.89 16.52
N ILE A 28 12.27 10.87 17.11
CA ILE A 28 11.13 11.68 16.66
C ILE A 28 11.38 13.17 16.90
N GLU A 29 11.92 13.56 18.06
CA GLU A 29 12.33 14.94 18.38
C GLU A 29 13.34 15.45 17.33
N LYS A 30 14.37 14.65 17.03
CA LYS A 30 15.38 14.99 16.04
C LYS A 30 14.78 15.14 14.63
N ALA A 31 13.94 14.21 14.20
CA ALA A 31 13.33 14.24 12.87
C ALA A 31 12.33 15.40 12.71
N THR A 32 11.57 15.72 13.76
CA THR A 32 10.54 16.76 13.76
C THR A 32 11.07 18.14 14.15
N ASN A 33 12.27 18.25 14.72
CA ASN A 33 12.80 19.45 15.35
C ASN A 33 11.81 20.08 16.37
N LEU A 34 11.11 19.21 17.12
CA LEU A 34 10.18 19.60 18.18
C LEU A 34 10.69 19.09 19.52
N SER A 35 10.36 19.79 20.60
CA SER A 35 10.63 19.30 21.95
C SER A 35 9.70 18.14 22.31
N ARG A 36 10.13 17.29 23.24
CA ARG A 36 9.29 16.23 23.81
C ARG A 36 7.94 16.74 24.31
N GLY A 37 7.91 17.90 24.96
CA GLY A 37 6.67 18.52 25.43
C GLY A 37 5.70 18.84 24.30
N ALA A 38 6.19 19.37 23.17
CA ALA A 38 5.37 19.67 22.00
C ALA A 38 4.83 18.39 21.32
N ILE A 39 5.61 17.31 21.31
CA ILE A 39 5.14 16.01 20.80
C ILE A 39 4.07 15.42 21.73
N LEU A 40 4.32 15.41 23.05
CA LEU A 40 3.41 14.89 24.08
C LEU A 40 2.11 15.69 24.23
N TYR A 41 2.11 16.94 23.77
CA TYR A 41 0.88 17.72 23.62
C TYR A 41 -0.08 17.05 22.63
N HIS A 42 0.43 16.56 21.50
CA HIS A 42 -0.38 15.91 20.46
C HIS A 42 -0.59 14.41 20.68
N PHE A 43 0.43 13.69 21.15
CA PHE A 43 0.40 12.24 21.30
C PHE A 43 1.02 11.82 22.63
N LYS A 44 0.22 11.22 23.51
CA LYS A 44 0.65 10.86 24.87
C LYS A 44 1.69 9.74 24.91
N THR A 45 1.70 8.86 23.92
CA THR A 45 2.55 7.67 23.87
C THR A 45 3.08 7.42 22.45
N LYS A 46 4.14 6.60 22.33
CA LYS A 46 4.69 6.21 21.02
C LYS A 46 3.72 5.33 20.25
N GLU A 47 2.98 4.48 20.95
CA GLU A 47 1.88 3.64 20.48
C GLU A 47 0.84 4.50 19.76
N ASN A 48 0.38 5.60 20.37
CA ASN A 48 -0.62 6.47 19.75
C ASN A 48 -0.10 7.14 18.46
N ILE A 49 1.20 7.47 18.40
CA ILE A 49 1.83 7.95 17.16
C ILE A 49 1.83 6.84 16.12
N PHE A 50 2.23 5.62 16.50
CA PHE A 50 2.32 4.48 15.61
C PHE A 50 0.96 4.08 15.04
N TYR A 51 -0.08 3.97 15.86
CA TYR A 51 -1.43 3.63 15.40
C TYR A 51 -1.93 4.66 14.39
N ARG A 52 -1.69 5.95 14.68
CA ARG A 52 -2.03 7.02 13.76
C ARG A 52 -1.27 6.94 12.44
N VAL A 53 0.01 6.56 12.48
CA VAL A 53 0.82 6.31 11.28
C VAL A 53 0.22 5.18 10.46
N ILE A 54 -0.17 4.06 11.07
CA ILE A 54 -0.77 2.92 10.36
C ILE A 54 -2.07 3.33 9.69
N GLU A 55 -2.95 4.04 10.41
CA GLU A 55 -4.22 4.51 9.85
C GLU A 55 -4.01 5.47 8.67
N ASP A 56 -3.17 6.50 8.84
CA ASP A 56 -2.98 7.52 7.82
C ASP A 56 -2.19 7.00 6.61
N TYR A 57 -1.14 6.19 6.79
CA TYR A 57 -0.22 5.83 5.71
C TYR A 57 -0.37 4.42 5.15
N ILE A 58 -0.81 3.46 5.97
CA ILE A 58 -0.89 2.06 5.52
C ILE A 58 -2.29 1.72 5.05
N LEU A 59 -3.31 2.08 5.83
CA LEU A 59 -4.69 1.73 5.51
C LEU A 59 -5.36 2.75 4.57
N ASN A 60 -5.02 4.04 4.68
CA ASN A 60 -5.67 5.08 3.86
C ASN A 60 -4.92 5.39 2.55
N LEU A 61 -3.60 5.62 2.59
CA LEU A 61 -2.84 6.10 1.41
C LEU A 61 -2.51 5.01 0.37
N ASN A 62 -2.50 3.73 0.75
CA ASN A 62 -2.15 2.63 -0.17
C ASN A 62 -3.39 1.92 -0.79
N SER A 63 -4.55 2.56 -0.81
CA SER A 63 -5.79 1.94 -1.28
C SER A 63 -6.02 2.17 -2.78
N ILE A 64 -6.33 1.11 -3.54
CA ILE A 64 -6.68 1.20 -4.97
C ILE A 64 -8.03 1.89 -5.19
N LYS A 65 -8.78 2.17 -4.11
CA LYS A 65 -9.95 3.05 -4.12
C LYS A 65 -9.68 4.43 -4.72
N SER A 66 -8.43 4.90 -4.67
CA SER A 66 -8.06 6.19 -5.27
C SER A 66 -7.99 6.16 -6.80
N ILE A 67 -8.01 4.98 -7.42
CA ILE A 67 -8.10 4.85 -8.88
C ILE A 67 -9.51 5.23 -9.30
N GLU A 68 -9.60 6.04 -10.36
CA GLU A 68 -10.84 6.63 -10.86
C GLU A 68 -11.87 5.54 -11.21
N GLU A 69 -13.11 5.71 -10.74
CA GLU A 69 -14.18 4.72 -10.91
C GLU A 69 -14.46 4.41 -12.39
N GLU A 70 -14.34 5.42 -13.26
CA GLU A 70 -14.51 5.29 -14.72
C GLU A 70 -13.57 4.25 -15.34
N LYS A 71 -12.37 4.06 -14.76
CA LYS A 71 -11.40 3.08 -15.26
C LYS A 71 -11.79 1.65 -14.90
N ARG A 72 -12.77 1.45 -13.99
CA ARG A 72 -13.25 0.12 -13.58
C ARG A 72 -14.19 -0.54 -14.58
N GLU A 73 -14.58 0.18 -15.64
CA GLU A 73 -15.44 -0.35 -16.70
C GLU A 73 -14.66 -1.22 -17.73
N ASN A 74 -13.32 -1.13 -17.71
CA ASN A 74 -12.45 -1.84 -18.65
C ASN A 74 -11.19 -2.35 -17.93
N LEU A 75 -10.92 -3.66 -18.02
CA LEU A 75 -9.81 -4.30 -17.33
C LEU A 75 -8.46 -3.78 -17.80
N LYS A 76 -8.27 -3.57 -19.11
CA LYS A 76 -7.00 -3.04 -19.63
C LYS A 76 -6.69 -1.65 -19.09
N LEU A 77 -7.67 -0.75 -19.12
CA LEU A 77 -7.53 0.61 -18.57
C LEU A 77 -7.28 0.58 -17.06
N PHE A 78 -7.95 -0.31 -16.33
CA PHE A 78 -7.73 -0.46 -14.90
C PHE A 78 -6.32 -0.99 -14.59
N ILE A 79 -5.81 -1.96 -15.37
CA ILE A 79 -4.43 -2.46 -15.27
C ILE A 79 -3.44 -1.32 -15.45
N GLU A 80 -3.59 -0.51 -16.51
CA GLU A 80 -2.71 0.64 -16.77
C GLU A 80 -2.73 1.64 -15.61
N ALA A 81 -3.91 1.94 -15.08
CA ALA A 81 -4.07 2.83 -13.93
C ALA A 81 -3.44 2.27 -12.65
N PHE A 82 -3.56 0.96 -12.41
CA PHE A 82 -2.96 0.30 -11.26
C PHE A 82 -1.43 0.33 -11.35
N ILE A 83 -0.85 0.07 -12.53
CA ILE A 83 0.59 0.19 -12.77
C ILE A 83 1.07 1.62 -12.46
N ASP A 84 0.35 2.63 -12.95
CA ASP A 84 0.68 4.03 -12.68
C ASP A 84 0.55 4.38 -11.19
N PHE A 85 -0.48 3.87 -10.50
CA PHE A 85 -0.64 4.01 -9.06
C PHE A 85 0.57 3.45 -8.29
N VAL A 86 0.99 2.22 -8.59
CA VAL A 86 2.16 1.59 -7.94
C VAL A 86 3.44 2.38 -8.25
N LYS A 87 3.61 2.84 -9.49
CA LYS A 87 4.75 3.66 -9.92
C LYS A 87 4.80 5.00 -9.18
N GLN A 88 3.67 5.69 -9.04
CA GLN A 88 3.58 6.96 -8.32
C GLN A 88 3.90 6.77 -6.83
N ASN A 89 3.36 5.74 -6.18
CA ASN A 89 3.67 5.41 -4.79
C ASN A 89 5.16 5.12 -4.59
N LYS A 90 5.77 4.32 -5.50
CA LYS A 90 7.22 4.07 -5.47
C LYS A 90 8.03 5.37 -5.59
N LEU A 91 7.68 6.24 -6.53
CA LEU A 91 8.35 7.53 -6.71
C LEU A 91 8.17 8.44 -5.48
N GLN A 92 6.99 8.45 -4.88
CA GLN A 92 6.68 9.26 -3.73
C GLN A 92 7.46 8.80 -2.48
N MET A 93 7.49 7.49 -2.22
CA MET A 93 8.29 6.93 -1.12
C MET A 93 9.78 7.21 -1.31
N LYS A 94 10.28 7.14 -2.55
CA LYS A 94 11.66 7.53 -2.86
C LYS A 94 11.94 9.01 -2.54
N LYS A 95 11.01 9.92 -2.87
CA LYS A 95 11.12 11.36 -2.50
C LYS A 95 11.16 11.57 -0.98
N TRP A 96 10.51 10.69 -0.21
CA TRP A 96 10.56 10.69 1.25
C TRP A 96 11.83 10.05 1.84
N GLY A 97 12.76 9.60 1.00
CA GLY A 97 14.00 8.94 1.42
C GLY A 97 13.88 7.43 1.61
N LEU A 98 12.71 6.84 1.33
CA LEU A 98 12.47 5.40 1.40
C LEU A 98 12.80 4.79 0.03
N LYS A 99 14.06 4.43 -0.19
CA LYS A 99 14.57 3.95 -1.49
C LYS A 99 13.88 2.67 -1.98
N ASN A 100 13.60 1.76 -1.04
CA ASN A 100 12.91 0.50 -1.30
C ASN A 100 11.54 0.55 -0.63
N MET A 101 10.50 0.85 -1.42
CA MET A 101 9.11 0.90 -0.96
C MET A 101 8.67 -0.44 -0.35
N ASN A 102 9.03 -1.57 -0.97
CA ASN A 102 8.59 -2.89 -0.54
C ASN A 102 9.19 -3.29 0.81
N LEU A 103 10.47 -3.01 1.03
CA LEU A 103 11.10 -3.21 2.34
C LEU A 103 10.49 -2.30 3.41
N ALA A 104 10.19 -1.05 3.06
CA ALA A 104 9.53 -0.11 3.97
C ALA A 104 8.13 -0.60 4.39
N LEU A 105 7.32 -1.07 3.43
CA LEU A 105 6.00 -1.65 3.67
C LEU A 105 6.10 -2.93 4.51
N LEU A 106 6.99 -3.86 4.16
CA LEU A 106 7.22 -5.08 4.94
C LEU A 106 7.56 -4.77 6.40
N ASN A 107 8.48 -3.82 6.63
CA ASN A 107 8.88 -3.44 7.97
C ASN A 107 7.69 -2.90 8.77
N ILE A 108 6.99 -1.91 8.23
CA ILE A 108 5.94 -1.24 8.99
C ILE A 108 4.71 -2.13 9.20
N GLU A 109 4.33 -2.93 8.20
CA GLU A 109 3.21 -3.89 8.29
C GLU A 109 3.50 -5.01 9.30
N SER A 110 4.71 -5.57 9.27
CA SER A 110 5.13 -6.59 10.26
C SER A 110 5.08 -6.04 11.69
N ASN A 111 5.55 -4.81 11.89
CA ASN A 111 5.42 -4.14 13.19
C ASN A 111 3.95 -3.81 13.54
N ALA A 112 3.12 -3.49 12.55
CA ALA A 112 1.70 -3.23 12.79
C ALA A 112 1.00 -4.47 13.34
N TYR A 113 1.23 -5.64 12.74
CA TYR A 113 0.68 -6.91 13.24
C TYR A 113 1.19 -7.26 14.64
N ALA A 114 2.44 -6.90 14.97
CA ALA A 114 3.02 -7.18 16.28
C ALA A 114 2.53 -6.22 17.39
N PHE A 115 2.30 -4.94 17.08
CA PHE A 115 2.15 -3.88 18.10
C PHE A 115 0.82 -3.12 18.05
N TYR A 116 0.00 -3.28 17.01
CA TYR A 116 -1.31 -2.64 16.90
C TYR A 116 -2.44 -3.68 17.07
N PRO A 117 -3.13 -3.73 18.23
CA PRO A 117 -4.12 -4.78 18.51
C PRO A 117 -5.25 -4.91 17.48
N GLN A 118 -5.65 -3.80 16.85
CA GLN A 118 -6.72 -3.78 15.86
C GLN A 118 -6.24 -4.09 14.43
N MET A 119 -4.94 -4.36 14.23
CA MET A 119 -4.38 -4.52 12.89
C MET A 119 -5.05 -5.67 12.13
N HIS A 120 -5.31 -6.81 12.77
CA HIS A 120 -5.95 -7.96 12.12
C HIS A 120 -7.34 -7.64 11.57
N GLU A 121 -8.20 -6.99 12.37
CA GLU A 121 -9.55 -6.62 11.96
C GLU A 121 -9.51 -5.54 10.86
N LYS A 122 -8.71 -4.49 11.07
CA LYS A 122 -8.60 -3.38 10.12
C LYS A 122 -7.99 -3.81 8.79
N SER A 123 -6.98 -4.68 8.81
CA SER A 123 -6.39 -5.20 7.58
C SER A 123 -7.36 -6.11 6.85
N ALA A 124 -8.14 -6.94 7.55
CA ALA A 124 -9.15 -7.78 6.91
C ALA A 124 -10.22 -6.94 6.18
N VAL A 125 -10.72 -5.88 6.83
CA VAL A 125 -11.64 -4.92 6.19
C VAL A 125 -10.99 -4.31 4.96
N TRP A 126 -9.78 -3.78 5.10
CA TRP A 126 -9.06 -3.14 4.01
C TRP A 126 -8.84 -4.07 2.81
N HIS A 127 -8.40 -5.32 3.05
CA HIS A 127 -8.18 -6.31 1.99
C HIS A 127 -9.48 -6.68 1.27
N ASN A 128 -10.58 -6.85 2.00
CA ASN A 128 -11.88 -7.13 1.41
C ASN A 128 -12.32 -5.99 0.48
N GLU A 129 -12.10 -4.74 0.87
CA GLU A 129 -12.41 -3.60 0.02
C GLU A 129 -11.56 -3.56 -1.26
N GLN A 130 -10.27 -3.93 -1.19
CA GLN A 130 -9.44 -4.02 -2.38
C GLN A 130 -9.93 -5.13 -3.32
N LEU A 131 -10.29 -6.29 -2.75
CA LEU A 131 -10.79 -7.43 -3.52
C LEU A 131 -12.12 -7.10 -4.21
N GLN A 132 -13.03 -6.39 -3.54
CA GLN A 132 -14.30 -5.98 -4.13
C GLN A 132 -14.13 -5.12 -5.38
N ILE A 133 -13.12 -4.23 -5.40
CA ILE A 133 -12.82 -3.42 -6.59
C ILE A 133 -12.30 -4.29 -7.73
N TRP A 134 -11.43 -5.25 -7.46
CA TRP A 134 -10.99 -6.19 -8.49
C TRP A 134 -12.15 -7.03 -9.01
N GLN A 135 -13.05 -7.50 -8.13
CA GLN A 135 -14.25 -8.24 -8.53
C GLN A 135 -15.17 -7.39 -9.41
N GLU A 136 -15.38 -6.13 -9.06
CA GLU A 136 -16.14 -5.15 -9.85
C GLU A 136 -15.55 -5.01 -11.26
N VAL A 137 -14.25 -4.74 -11.37
CA VAL A 137 -13.55 -4.55 -12.65
C VAL A 137 -13.65 -5.80 -13.53
N ILE A 138 -13.41 -6.97 -12.95
CA ILE A 138 -13.48 -8.24 -13.69
C ILE A 138 -14.92 -8.54 -14.15
N ALA A 139 -15.92 -8.29 -13.30
CA ALA A 139 -17.32 -8.46 -13.67
C ALA A 139 -17.73 -7.53 -14.81
N ASN A 140 -17.30 -6.27 -14.79
CA ASN A 140 -17.57 -5.30 -15.85
C ASN A 140 -16.90 -5.70 -17.16
N ALA A 141 -15.63 -6.10 -17.13
CA ALA A 141 -14.90 -6.57 -18.31
C ALA A 141 -15.58 -7.78 -18.96
N ALA A 142 -16.02 -8.76 -18.17
CA ALA A 142 -16.75 -9.92 -18.68
C ALA A 142 -18.12 -9.54 -19.27
N LYS A 143 -18.87 -8.66 -18.60
CA LYS A 143 -20.16 -8.15 -19.07
C LYS A 143 -20.02 -7.39 -20.40
N ASN A 144 -18.93 -6.65 -20.57
CA ASN A 144 -18.63 -5.86 -21.77
C ASN A 144 -17.99 -6.70 -22.89
N ASN A 145 -17.89 -8.02 -22.73
CA ASN A 145 -17.21 -8.95 -23.65
C ASN A 145 -15.74 -8.58 -23.92
N GLU A 146 -15.07 -7.91 -22.98
CA GLU A 146 -13.63 -7.64 -23.06
C GLU A 146 -12.83 -8.92 -22.78
N ILE A 147 -13.31 -9.75 -21.85
CA ILE A 147 -12.69 -11.01 -21.45
C ILE A 147 -13.69 -12.16 -21.50
N ARG A 148 -13.16 -13.38 -21.61
CA ARG A 148 -13.92 -14.63 -21.48
C ARG A 148 -14.62 -14.75 -20.13
N ASN A 149 -15.79 -15.38 -20.12
CA ASN A 149 -16.67 -15.54 -18.95
C ASN A 149 -16.95 -17.00 -18.58
N ASP A 150 -16.22 -17.95 -19.17
CA ASP A 150 -16.30 -19.39 -18.90
C ASP A 150 -15.31 -19.86 -17.80
N ILE A 151 -14.91 -18.92 -16.93
CA ILE A 151 -13.98 -19.11 -15.82
C ILE A 151 -14.56 -18.49 -14.54
N ASP A 152 -14.04 -18.87 -13.38
CA ASP A 152 -14.43 -18.26 -12.12
C ASP A 152 -13.86 -16.84 -11.99
N LEU A 153 -14.74 -15.85 -12.15
CA LEU A 153 -14.39 -14.43 -12.11
C LEU A 153 -13.94 -13.95 -10.72
N ASN A 154 -14.38 -14.59 -9.64
CA ASN A 154 -13.95 -14.24 -8.29
C ASN A 154 -12.51 -14.71 -8.04
N ILE A 155 -12.17 -15.92 -8.49
CA ILE A 155 -10.79 -16.43 -8.43
C ILE A 155 -9.89 -15.57 -9.32
N LEU A 156 -10.39 -15.16 -10.49
CA LEU A 156 -9.63 -14.31 -11.40
C LEU A 156 -9.29 -12.94 -10.80
N ALA A 157 -10.24 -12.29 -10.15
CA ALA A 157 -10.01 -11.03 -9.42
C ALA A 157 -8.90 -11.18 -8.36
N ASP A 158 -8.91 -12.29 -7.63
CA ASP A 158 -7.92 -12.61 -6.61
C ASP A 158 -6.52 -12.86 -7.21
N PHE A 159 -6.41 -13.39 -8.44
CA PHE A 159 -5.10 -13.58 -9.10
C PHE A 159 -4.36 -12.27 -9.38
N PHE A 160 -5.04 -11.21 -9.83
CA PHE A 160 -4.40 -9.91 -10.05
C PHE A 160 -3.79 -9.37 -8.75
N ASN A 161 -4.54 -9.46 -7.65
CA ASN A 161 -4.06 -9.05 -6.34
C ASN A 161 -2.86 -9.91 -5.86
N LYS A 162 -2.95 -11.24 -6.02
CA LYS A 162 -1.86 -12.18 -5.65
C LYS A 162 -0.58 -11.94 -6.44
N ILE A 163 -0.66 -11.62 -7.73
CA ILE A 163 0.51 -11.30 -8.55
C ILE A 163 1.21 -10.06 -7.97
N TYR A 164 0.47 -8.99 -7.68
CA TYR A 164 1.05 -7.79 -7.09
C TYR A 164 1.68 -8.05 -5.71
N LEU A 165 0.97 -8.73 -4.82
CA LEU A 165 1.47 -9.04 -3.47
C LEU A 165 2.70 -9.95 -3.51
N GLY A 166 2.68 -10.97 -4.37
CA GLY A 166 3.81 -11.88 -4.58
C GLY A 166 5.04 -11.14 -5.09
N LEU A 167 4.88 -10.32 -6.15
CA LEU A 167 5.98 -9.53 -6.68
C LEU A 167 6.47 -8.47 -5.68
N SER A 168 5.57 -7.87 -4.91
CA SER A 168 5.90 -6.92 -3.85
C SER A 168 6.84 -7.55 -2.81
N LEU A 169 6.51 -8.75 -2.33
CA LEU A 169 7.34 -9.48 -1.37
C LEU A 169 8.69 -9.90 -1.97
N LEU A 170 8.68 -10.46 -3.19
CA LEU A 170 9.91 -10.88 -3.88
C LEU A 170 10.86 -9.72 -4.21
N SER A 171 10.35 -8.49 -4.20
CA SER A 171 11.11 -7.28 -4.47
C SER A 171 11.83 -6.71 -3.25
N VAL A 172 11.55 -7.20 -2.04
CA VAL A 172 12.21 -6.78 -0.79
C VAL A 172 13.75 -6.84 -0.86
N PRO A 173 14.42 -7.90 -1.34
CA PRO A 173 15.88 -7.94 -1.42
C PRO A 173 16.48 -6.99 -2.47
N ASN A 174 15.68 -6.45 -3.41
CA ASN A 174 16.19 -5.52 -4.41
C ASN A 174 16.38 -4.13 -3.79
N PRO A 175 17.57 -3.50 -3.86
CA PRO A 175 17.81 -2.16 -3.29
C PRO A 175 16.87 -1.06 -3.79
N GLN A 176 16.27 -1.21 -4.98
CA GLN A 176 15.29 -0.26 -5.54
C GLN A 176 13.83 -0.74 -5.42
N GLY A 177 13.58 -1.86 -4.74
CA GLY A 177 12.26 -2.48 -4.61
C GLY A 177 11.71 -2.98 -5.95
N ILE A 178 10.39 -2.95 -6.09
CA ILE A 178 9.63 -3.53 -7.20
C ILE A 178 10.01 -2.97 -8.57
N LYS A 179 10.19 -3.84 -9.56
CA LYS A 179 10.36 -3.44 -10.96
C LYS A 179 8.99 -3.27 -11.60
N ILE A 180 8.67 -2.05 -12.03
CA ILE A 180 7.33 -1.72 -12.54
C ILE A 180 7.08 -2.46 -13.86
N GLU A 181 8.12 -2.64 -14.67
CA GLU A 181 8.08 -3.33 -15.95
C GLU A 181 7.75 -4.83 -15.78
N GLU A 182 8.19 -5.43 -14.68
CA GLU A 182 7.89 -6.83 -14.35
C GLU A 182 6.42 -7.00 -13.96
N LEU A 183 5.90 -6.11 -13.09
CA LEU A 183 4.49 -6.09 -12.74
C LEU A 183 3.59 -5.90 -13.96
N GLN A 184 3.96 -4.95 -14.83
CA GLN A 184 3.22 -4.68 -16.06
C GLN A 184 3.22 -5.91 -16.98
N LYS A 185 4.37 -6.56 -17.16
CA LYS A 185 4.48 -7.77 -17.96
C LYS A 185 3.60 -8.90 -17.42
N ASP A 186 3.59 -9.13 -16.12
CA ASP A 186 2.78 -10.19 -15.50
C ASP A 186 1.28 -9.92 -15.68
N PHE A 187 0.84 -8.67 -15.50
CA PHE A 187 -0.56 -8.27 -15.72
C PHE A 187 -0.96 -8.34 -17.19
N ASP A 188 -0.10 -7.87 -18.12
CA ASP A 188 -0.36 -7.93 -19.55
C ASP A 188 -0.44 -9.38 -20.06
N ASN A 189 0.42 -10.26 -19.54
CA ASN A 189 0.36 -11.69 -19.84
C ASN A 189 -0.98 -12.30 -19.39
N LEU A 190 -1.38 -12.05 -18.14
CA LEU A 190 -2.66 -12.56 -17.63
C LEU A 190 -3.83 -12.01 -18.45
N TYR A 191 -3.85 -10.70 -18.72
CA TYR A 191 -4.86 -10.08 -19.59
C TYR A 191 -4.91 -10.72 -20.98
N SER A 192 -3.76 -11.00 -21.60
CA SER A 192 -3.71 -11.59 -22.94
C SER A 192 -4.34 -12.99 -23.03
N LEU A 193 -4.33 -13.75 -21.93
CA LEU A 193 -4.94 -15.09 -21.83
C LEU A 193 -6.46 -15.04 -21.69
N LEU A 194 -7.00 -13.87 -21.36
CA LEU A 194 -8.40 -13.65 -21.00
C LEU A 194 -9.19 -12.94 -22.09
N LYS A 195 -8.55 -11.99 -22.80
CA LYS A 195 -9.23 -11.16 -23.80
C LYS A 195 -9.86 -11.97 -24.94
N ILE A 196 -10.99 -11.49 -25.45
CA ILE A 196 -11.69 -12.04 -26.63
C ILE A 196 -11.31 -11.26 -27.89
#